data_AF-C5NY85-F1
#
_entry.id   AF-C5NY85-F1
#
_cell.length_a   1.000
_cell.length_b   1.000
_cell.length_c   1.000
_cell.angle_alpha   90.00
_cell.angle_beta   90.00
_cell.angle_gamma   90.00
#
_symmetry.space_group_name_H-M   'P 1'
#
loop_
_entity.id
_entity.type
_entity.pdbx_description
1 polymer ?
#
loop_
_entity_poly.entity_id
_entity_poly.type
_entity_poly.pdbx_seq_one_letter_code
_entity_poly.pdbx_strand_id
1 'polypeptide(L)'
;MKYNKKGFTFIELIGSLFICSLLFVFLIPNMVRQYSNLYKTEKELEMREILYEEICSHYKDKNFTTKRKNYYISVSGNSARIEDEETGEKISYS
;
A
#
# COMPACT_ATOMS: atom_id res chain seq x y z
N MET A 1 6.73 29.17 -49.08
CA MET A 1 6.44 27.96 -48.27
C MET A 1 5.11 28.18 -47.56
N LYS A 2 3.98 27.76 -48.18
CA LYS A 2 2.63 27.92 -47.60
C LYS A 2 2.50 26.93 -46.44
N TYR A 3 2.55 27.42 -45.21
CA TYR A 3 2.24 26.63 -44.03
C TYR A 3 0.74 26.33 -44.02
N ASN A 4 0.34 25.15 -44.50
CA ASN A 4 -0.99 24.60 -44.27
C ASN A 4 -1.13 24.31 -42.76
N LYS A 5 -1.54 25.31 -41.98
CA LYS A 5 -2.03 25.08 -40.61
C LYS A 5 -3.41 24.41 -40.73
N LYS A 6 -3.43 23.11 -41.02
CA LYS A 6 -4.61 22.26 -40.77
C LYS A 6 -4.74 22.16 -39.25
N GLY A 7 -5.48 23.09 -38.67
CA GLY A 7 -5.88 23.00 -37.26
C GLY A 7 -6.75 21.76 -37.06
N PHE A 8 -6.76 21.28 -35.82
CA PHE A 8 -7.61 20.16 -35.42
C PHE A 8 -9.08 20.48 -35.72
N THR A 9 -9.75 19.61 -36.46
CA THR A 9 -11.17 19.80 -36.78
C THR A 9 -12.02 19.44 -35.56
N PHE A 10 -13.16 20.13 -35.37
CA PHE A 10 -14.04 19.91 -34.20
C PHE A 10 -14.47 18.44 -34.04
N ILE A 11 -14.63 17.71 -35.16
CA ILE A 11 -14.94 16.29 -35.17
C ILE A 11 -13.80 15.43 -34.60
N GLU A 12 -12.55 15.78 -34.88
CA GLU A 12 -11.36 15.08 -34.35
C GLU A 12 -11.22 15.34 -32.85
N LEU A 13 -11.64 16.52 -32.37
CA LEU A 13 -11.68 16.88 -30.94
C LEU A 13 -12.69 16.05 -30.16
N ILE A 14 -13.89 15.87 -30.71
CA ILE A 14 -14.90 15.02 -30.09
C ILE A 14 -14.44 13.55 -30.11
N GLY A 15 -13.87 13.10 -31.23
CA GLY A 15 -13.35 11.74 -31.37
C GLY A 15 -12.23 11.42 -30.37
N SER A 16 -11.27 12.33 -30.19
CA SER A 16 -10.18 12.14 -29.23
C SER A 16 -10.68 12.17 -27.78
N LEU A 17 -11.62 13.06 -27.44
CA LEU A 17 -12.23 13.10 -26.09
C LEU A 17 -13.00 11.83 -25.76
N PHE A 18 -13.71 11.27 -26.73
CA PHE A 18 -14.44 10.03 -26.56
C PHE A 18 -13.49 8.85 -26.28
N ILE A 19 -12.41 8.74 -27.05
CA ILE A 19 -11.39 7.70 -26.84
C ILE A 19 -10.71 7.86 -25.48
N CYS A 20 -10.33 9.09 -25.10
CA CYS A 20 -9.77 9.38 -23.78
C CYS A 20 -10.73 8.97 -22.66
N SER A 21 -12.02 9.26 -22.80
CA SER A 21 -13.04 8.89 -21.81
C SER A 21 -13.12 7.38 -21.61
N LEU A 22 -13.10 6.60 -22.71
CA LEU A 22 -13.06 5.14 -22.64
C LEU A 22 -11.81 4.62 -21.93
N LEU A 23 -10.64 5.19 -22.22
CA LEU A 23 -9.39 4.83 -21.54
C LEU A 23 -9.45 5.09 -20.03
N PHE A 24 -9.98 6.24 -19.62
CA PHE A 24 -10.09 6.60 -18.20
C PHE A 24 -11.02 5.66 -17.42
N VAL A 25 -12.08 5.14 -18.04
CA VAL A 25 -12.99 4.17 -17.39
C VAL A 25 -12.25 2.89 -16.98
N PHE A 26 -11.24 2.46 -17.74
CA PHE A 26 -10.43 1.28 -17.38
C PHE A 26 -9.24 1.61 -16.47
N LEU A 27 -8.58 2.73 -16.72
CA LEU A 27 -7.36 3.11 -16.00
C LEU A 27 -7.63 3.53 -14.55
N ILE A 28 -8.69 4.33 -14.31
CA ILE A 28 -8.96 4.89 -12.98
C ILE A 28 -9.26 3.80 -11.95
N PRO A 29 -10.20 2.86 -12.18
CA PRO A 29 -10.47 1.80 -11.21
C PRO A 29 -9.26 0.90 -10.96
N ASN A 30 -8.45 0.64 -11.99
CA ASN A 30 -7.25 -0.16 -11.87
C ASN A 30 -6.20 0.52 -10.98
N MET A 31 -5.96 1.81 -11.17
CA MET A 31 -5.05 2.57 -10.32
C MET A 31 -5.54 2.62 -8.87
N VAL A 32 -6.83 2.89 -8.63
CA VAL A 32 -7.40 2.92 -7.27
C VAL A 32 -7.22 1.59 -6.55
N ARG A 33 -7.41 0.45 -7.23
CA ARG A 33 -7.15 -0.89 -6.65
C ARG A 33 -5.68 -1.13 -6.35
N GLN A 34 -4.77 -0.61 -7.17
CA GLN A 34 -3.33 -0.72 -6.90
C GLN A 34 -2.91 0.10 -5.68
N TYR A 35 -3.45 1.31 -5.51
CA TYR A 35 -3.18 2.14 -4.33
C TYR A 35 -3.61 1.48 -3.02
N SER A 36 -4.80 0.87 -2.98
CA SER A 36 -5.26 0.21 -1.75
C SER A 36 -4.47 -1.05 -1.42
N ASN A 37 -4.00 -1.78 -2.43
CA ASN A 37 -3.10 -2.91 -2.24
C ASN A 37 -1.73 -2.46 -1.72
N LEU A 38 -1.17 -1.39 -2.29
CA LEU A 38 0.10 -0.81 -1.84
C LEU A 38 0.03 -0.38 -0.38
N TYR A 39 -1.05 0.31 0.03
CA TYR A 39 -1.25 0.74 1.42
C TYR A 39 -1.23 -0.45 2.40
N LYS A 40 -1.91 -1.55 2.04
CA LYS A 40 -1.90 -2.77 2.87
C LYS A 40 -0.50 -3.38 2.96
N THR A 41 0.23 -3.42 1.86
CA THR A 41 1.61 -3.96 1.84
C THR A 41 2.58 -3.08 2.62
N GLU A 42 2.48 -1.76 2.49
CA GLU A 42 3.29 -0.80 3.24
C GLU A 42 3.08 -0.97 4.75
N LYS A 43 1.81 -1.10 5.16
CA LYS A 43 1.49 -1.33 6.57
C LYS A 43 1.97 -2.69 7.08
N GLU A 44 1.85 -3.75 6.29
CA GLU A 44 2.41 -5.05 6.64
C GLU A 44 3.94 -4.98 6.81
N LEU A 45 4.62 -4.24 5.93
CA LEU A 45 6.07 -4.03 6.00
C LEU A 45 6.46 -3.23 7.25
N GLU A 46 5.74 -2.16 7.58
CA GLU A 46 5.97 -1.36 8.79
C GLU A 46 5.84 -2.23 10.05
N MET A 47 4.76 -3.01 10.15
CA MET A 47 4.53 -3.91 11.28
C MET A 47 5.62 -5.00 11.38
N ARG A 48 6.07 -5.54 10.25
CA ARG A 48 7.20 -6.47 10.20
C ARG A 48 8.49 -5.84 10.70
N GLU A 49 8.83 -4.65 10.21
CA GLU A 49 10.05 -3.93 10.59
C GLU A 49 10.10 -3.70 12.11
N ILE A 50 9.00 -3.19 12.68
CA ILE A 50 8.87 -2.98 14.12
C ILE A 50 9.06 -4.29 14.89
N LEU A 51 8.43 -5.38 14.44
CA LEU A 51 8.55 -6.68 15.09
C LEU A 51 9.99 -7.20 15.05
N TYR A 52 10.68 -7.09 13.92
CA TYR A 52 12.08 -7.50 13.80
C TYR A 52 13.01 -6.67 14.68
N GLU A 53 12.82 -5.36 14.73
CA GLU A 53 13.61 -4.47 15.59
C GLU A 53 13.47 -4.86 17.06
N GLU A 54 12.25 -5.17 17.49
CA GLU A 54 11.96 -5.53 18.87
C GLU A 54 12.48 -6.95 19.24
N ILE A 55 12.39 -7.90 18.32
CA ILE A 55 13.02 -9.22 18.50
C ILE A 55 14.54 -9.08 18.64
N CYS A 56 15.15 -8.20 17.86
CA CYS A 56 16.59 -7.94 17.94
C CYS A 56 16.97 -7.22 19.24
N SER A 57 16.17 -6.26 19.71
CA SER A 57 16.43 -5.53 20.95
C SER A 57 16.30 -6.44 22.18
N HIS A 58 15.36 -7.39 22.16
CA HIS A 58 15.11 -8.37 23.20
C HIS A 58 15.72 -9.76 22.93
N TYR A 59 16.80 -9.85 22.15
CA TYR A 59 17.37 -11.13 21.68
C TYR A 59 17.70 -12.18 22.76
N LYS A 60 17.86 -11.77 24.03
CA LYS A 60 18.12 -12.68 25.16
C LYS A 60 16.85 -13.32 25.72
N ASP A 61 15.71 -12.65 25.55
CA ASP A 61 14.45 -13.05 26.12
C ASP A 61 13.69 -13.90 25.10
N LYS A 62 13.57 -15.20 25.37
CA LYS A 62 12.80 -16.10 24.49
C LYS A 62 11.32 -15.76 24.43
N ASN A 63 10.80 -15.10 25.47
CA ASN A 63 9.42 -14.67 25.56
C ASN A 63 9.39 -13.24 26.09
N PHE A 64 8.73 -12.33 25.38
CA PHE A 64 8.53 -10.97 25.86
C PHE A 64 7.24 -10.38 25.28
N THR A 65 6.70 -9.39 25.99
CA THR A 65 5.56 -8.60 25.54
C THR A 65 5.88 -7.15 25.75
N THR A 66 5.66 -6.32 24.74
CA THR A 66 6.04 -4.91 24.74
C THR A 66 5.06 -4.11 23.91
N LYS A 67 4.96 -2.83 24.23
CA LYS A 67 4.08 -1.89 23.56
C LYS A 67 4.91 -0.77 22.97
N ARG A 68 4.84 -0.61 21.66
CA ARG A 68 5.57 0.43 20.93
C ARG A 68 4.56 1.30 20.19
N LYS A 69 4.36 2.52 20.68
CA LYS A 69 3.33 3.44 20.20
C LYS A 69 1.94 2.76 20.25
N ASN A 70 1.35 2.52 19.09
CA ASN A 70 0.03 1.89 18.92
C ASN A 70 0.12 0.39 18.62
N TYR A 71 1.32 -0.18 18.57
CA TYR A 71 1.54 -1.58 18.28
C TYR A 71 1.78 -2.37 19.55
N TYR A 72 0.98 -3.42 19.76
CA TYR A 72 1.18 -4.42 20.78
C TYR A 72 1.96 -5.60 20.19
N ILE A 73 3.10 -5.93 20.82
CA ILE A 73 4.01 -6.96 20.35
C ILE A 73 4.10 -8.05 21.41
N SER A 74 3.98 -9.31 20.98
CA SER A 74 4.13 -10.48 21.83
C SER A 74 4.96 -11.54 21.11
N VAL A 75 6.06 -11.95 21.74
CA VAL A 75 6.94 -13.00 21.26
C VAL A 75 6.95 -14.13 22.28
N SER A 76 6.75 -15.36 21.80
CA SER A 76 6.70 -16.56 22.62
C SER A 76 7.43 -17.70 21.91
N GLY A 77 8.70 -17.93 22.27
CA GLY A 77 9.56 -18.96 21.73
C GLY A 77 9.79 -18.77 20.22
N ASN A 78 9.14 -19.62 19.42
CA ASN A 78 9.20 -19.57 17.95
C ASN A 78 8.08 -18.73 17.33
N SER A 79 7.12 -18.26 18.12
CA SER A 79 5.99 -17.47 17.62
C SER A 79 6.19 -15.99 17.92
N ALA A 80 5.80 -15.14 16.98
CA ALA A 80 5.88 -13.69 17.12
C ALA A 80 4.61 -13.06 16.57
N ARG A 81 4.01 -12.15 17.32
CA ARG A 81 2.77 -11.46 16.96
C ARG A 81 2.92 -9.97 17.19
N ILE A 82 2.41 -9.21 16.23
CA ILE A 82 2.22 -7.76 16.33
C ILE A 82 0.79 -7.41 15.96
N GLU A 83 0.19 -6.52 16.72
CA GLU A 83 -1.19 -6.07 16.56
C GLU A 83 -1.25 -4.54 16.65
N ASP A 84 -1.89 -3.91 15.67
CA ASP A 84 -2.20 -2.49 15.68
C ASP A 84 -3.47 -2.27 16.52
N GLU A 85 -3.34 -1.58 17.65
CA GLU A 85 -4.46 -1.32 18.57
C GLU A 85 -5.52 -0.38 17.99
N GLU A 86 -5.19 0.47 17.01
CA GLU A 86 -6.14 1.42 16.43
C GLU A 86 -7.01 0.77 15.36
N THR A 87 -6.44 -0.12 14.56
CA THR A 87 -7.14 -0.75 13.43
C THR A 87 -7.55 -2.19 13.68
N GLY A 88 -6.96 -2.85 14.69
CA GLY A 88 -7.17 -4.27 14.99
C GLY A 88 -6.48 -5.21 13.99
N GLU A 89 -5.66 -4.69 13.08
CA GLU A 89 -4.87 -5.52 12.17
C GLU A 89 -3.78 -6.27 12.95
N LYS A 90 -3.60 -7.55 12.62
CA LYS A 90 -2.66 -8.42 13.32
C LYS A 90 -1.85 -9.24 12.34
N ILE A 91 -0.58 -9.42 12.67
CA ILE A 91 0.36 -10.29 11.95
C ILE A 91 0.93 -11.26 12.96
N SER A 92 0.92 -12.54 12.61
CA SER A 92 1.47 -13.62 13.44
C SER A 92 2.39 -14.50 12.60
N TYR A 93 3.56 -14.78 13.15
CA TYR A 93 4.55 -15.73 12.64
C TYR A 93 4.64 -16.91 13.59
N SER A 94 4.83 -18.11 13.01
CA SER A 94 4.95 -19.40 13.71
C SER A 94 6.21 -20.12 13.28
#